data_AF-X0V4X6-F1
#
_entry.id   AF-X0V4X6-F1
#
_cell.length_a   1.000
_cell.length_b   1.000
_cell.length_c   1.000
_cell.angle_alpha   90.00
_cell.angle_beta   90.00
_cell.angle_gamma   90.00
#
_symmetry.space_group_name_H-M   'P 1'
#
loop_
_entity.id
_entity.type
_entity.pdbx_description
1 polymer ?
#
loop_
_entity_poly.entity_id
_entity_poly.type
_entity_poly.pdbx_seq_one_letter_code
_entity_poly.pdbx_strand_id
1 'polypeptide(L)'
;ILLPESAEELKAAGVQRINVSLDTLRPDRFEEIARRPRRFFDDTLHGLAAAEGAGFSPIKINTVMLRGLNDDEFAAFAALTRTRPWHVRFIELMPAGENLHLADRFISADEMLERVAELGGLEPVSGPIGNGPARYFQYGDAPGTVGVITPLSHNYCDRCNRVRLTADGQLRTCLFGSHQVDLKTPLRTHGNVLDAVGRALQDKQERHWLQIGTDTGSGGLAALSQVGG
;
A
#
# COMPACT_ATOMS: atom_id res chain seq x y z
N ILE A 1 11.92 -13.72 4.69
CA ILE A 1 10.89 -13.32 3.69
C ILE A 1 10.88 -14.39 2.61
N LEU A 2 9.73 -14.79 2.07
CA LEU A 2 9.63 -16.00 1.23
C LEU A 2 9.77 -15.73 -0.29
N LEU A 3 9.71 -14.47 -0.70
CA LEU A 3 9.69 -14.12 -2.12
C LEU A 3 10.90 -14.67 -2.92
N PRO A 4 12.15 -14.69 -2.40
CA PRO A 4 13.27 -15.30 -3.13
C PRO A 4 13.05 -16.78 -3.47
N GLU A 5 12.42 -17.54 -2.58
CA GLU A 5 12.20 -18.98 -2.75
C GLU A 5 10.93 -19.28 -3.59
N SER A 6 9.89 -18.44 -3.46
CA SER A 6 8.59 -18.69 -4.07
C SER A 6 8.33 -17.96 -5.40
N ALA A 7 9.24 -17.08 -5.86
CA ALA A 7 9.01 -16.24 -7.04
C ALA A 7 8.63 -17.04 -8.30
N GLU A 8 9.40 -18.07 -8.62
CA GLU A 8 9.17 -18.92 -9.80
C GLU A 8 7.87 -19.71 -9.69
N GLU A 9 7.58 -20.29 -8.52
CA GLU A 9 6.34 -21.05 -8.29
C GLU A 9 5.10 -20.15 -8.40
N LEU A 10 5.15 -18.95 -7.83
CA LEU A 10 4.08 -17.96 -7.95
C LEU A 10 3.87 -17.54 -9.41
N LYS A 11 4.96 -17.32 -10.14
CA LYS A 11 4.89 -16.96 -11.56
C LYS A 11 4.27 -18.09 -12.39
N ALA A 12 4.70 -19.33 -12.16
CA ALA A 12 4.17 -20.53 -12.82
C ALA A 12 2.69 -20.77 -12.49
N ALA A 13 2.25 -20.42 -11.28
CA ALA A 13 0.84 -20.45 -10.88
C ALA A 13 -0.02 -19.32 -11.51
N GLY A 14 0.59 -18.42 -12.28
CA GLY A 14 -0.11 -17.35 -13.01
C GLY A 14 -0.12 -16.00 -12.29
N VAL A 15 0.61 -15.82 -11.19
CA VAL A 15 0.76 -14.50 -10.57
C VAL A 15 1.63 -13.62 -11.47
N GLN A 16 1.07 -12.49 -11.91
CA GLN A 16 1.75 -11.61 -12.87
C GLN A 16 2.47 -10.43 -12.21
N ARG A 17 1.98 -9.98 -11.06
CA ARG A 17 2.31 -8.68 -10.45
C ARG A 17 2.52 -8.83 -8.96
N ILE A 18 3.38 -8.01 -8.39
CA ILE A 18 3.62 -7.98 -6.94
C ILE A 18 3.65 -6.55 -6.40
N ASN A 19 3.36 -6.45 -5.10
CA ASN A 19 3.61 -5.26 -4.30
C ASN A 19 4.55 -5.67 -3.16
N VAL A 20 5.64 -4.92 -2.98
CA VAL A 20 6.60 -5.13 -1.90
C VAL A 20 6.55 -3.92 -0.98
N SER A 21 6.29 -4.14 0.30
CA SER A 21 6.40 -3.08 1.31
C SER A 21 7.87 -2.92 1.71
N LEU A 22 8.41 -1.71 1.55
CA LEU A 22 9.77 -1.36 1.91
C LEU A 22 9.78 0.13 2.30
N ASP A 23 9.87 0.39 3.60
CA ASP A 23 9.77 1.75 4.15
C ASP A 23 11.13 2.43 4.33
N THR A 24 12.24 1.75 4.07
CA THR A 24 13.59 2.33 4.13
C THR A 24 14.55 1.57 3.21
N LEU A 25 15.52 2.29 2.64
CA LEU A 25 16.69 1.74 1.94
C LEU A 25 17.90 1.59 2.87
N ARG A 26 17.74 1.91 4.15
CA ARG A 26 18.77 1.92 5.17
C ARG A 26 18.62 0.74 6.14
N PRO A 27 19.59 -0.20 6.18
CA PRO A 27 19.51 -1.36 7.06
C PRO A 27 19.41 -1.02 8.55
N ASP A 28 19.99 0.12 8.97
CA ASP A 28 19.98 0.61 10.35
C ASP A 28 18.59 1.09 10.81
N ARG A 29 17.71 1.49 9.88
CA ARG A 29 16.34 1.92 10.17
C ARG A 29 15.30 0.82 10.01
N PHE A 30 15.66 -0.27 9.33
CA PHE A 30 14.72 -1.33 8.98
C PHE A 30 14.11 -2.00 10.21
N GLU A 31 14.91 -2.28 11.24
CA GLU A 31 14.38 -2.94 12.45
C GLU A 31 13.38 -2.04 13.19
N GLU A 32 13.65 -0.74 13.27
CA GLU A 32 12.78 0.24 13.91
C GLU A 32 11.44 0.37 13.15
N ILE A 33 11.51 0.54 11.83
CA ILE A 33 10.33 0.80 11.00
C ILE A 33 9.52 -0.48 10.78
N ALA A 34 10.16 -1.54 10.26
CA ALA A 34 9.49 -2.77 9.90
C ALA A 34 9.16 -3.64 11.14
N ARG A 35 9.77 -3.35 12.30
CA ARG A 35 9.67 -4.18 13.52
C ARG A 35 10.05 -5.64 13.24
N ARG A 36 11.04 -5.83 12.36
CA ARG A 36 11.57 -7.13 11.92
C ARG A 36 13.09 -7.12 11.99
N PRO A 37 13.73 -8.25 12.35
CA PRO A 37 15.19 -8.36 12.36
C PRO A 37 15.84 -7.91 11.04
N ARG A 38 17.02 -7.31 11.12
CA ARG A 38 17.75 -6.72 10.00
C ARG A 38 17.97 -7.67 8.84
N ARG A 39 18.12 -8.99 9.07
CA ARG A 39 18.23 -9.99 8.00
C ARG A 39 17.09 -9.92 6.98
N PHE A 40 15.90 -9.50 7.40
CA PHE A 40 14.75 -9.34 6.51
C PHE A 40 14.89 -8.14 5.57
N PHE A 41 15.76 -7.18 5.86
CA PHE A 41 16.12 -6.13 4.90
C PHE A 41 16.77 -6.76 3.66
N ASP A 42 17.82 -7.57 3.87
CA ASP A 42 18.53 -8.25 2.79
C ASP A 42 17.60 -9.19 2.03
N ASP A 43 16.76 -9.96 2.73
CA ASP A 43 15.75 -10.80 2.08
C ASP A 43 14.75 -10.00 1.23
N THR A 44 14.39 -8.77 1.64
CA THR A 44 13.46 -7.91 0.88
C THR A 44 14.10 -7.47 -0.43
N LEU A 45 15.37 -7.04 -0.38
CA LEU A 45 16.12 -6.64 -1.56
C LEU A 45 16.37 -7.82 -2.51
N HIS A 46 16.73 -8.98 -1.96
CA HIS A 46 16.82 -10.22 -2.75
C HIS A 46 15.47 -10.61 -3.34
N GLY A 47 14.37 -10.42 -2.61
CA GLY A 47 13.02 -10.67 -3.11
C GLY A 47 12.64 -9.79 -4.29
N LEU A 48 13.02 -8.50 -4.27
CA LEU A 48 12.83 -7.59 -5.41
C LEU A 48 13.63 -8.06 -6.63
N ALA A 49 14.89 -8.44 -6.44
CA ALA A 49 15.73 -8.96 -7.53
C ALA A 49 15.19 -10.29 -8.09
N ALA A 50 14.76 -11.21 -7.22
CA ALA A 50 14.16 -12.48 -7.63
C ALA A 50 12.85 -12.26 -8.41
N ALA A 51 12.02 -11.31 -7.98
CA ALA A 51 10.80 -10.99 -8.70
C ALA A 51 11.06 -10.35 -10.07
N GLU A 52 12.07 -9.49 -10.17
CA GLU A 52 12.51 -8.95 -11.47
C GLU A 52 13.03 -10.08 -12.37
N GLY A 53 13.87 -10.98 -11.84
CA GLY A 53 14.40 -12.14 -12.56
C GLY A 53 13.32 -13.11 -13.06
N ALA A 54 12.30 -13.38 -12.25
CA ALA A 54 11.15 -14.22 -12.62
C ALA A 54 10.15 -13.50 -13.57
N GLY A 55 10.42 -12.24 -13.94
CA GLY A 55 9.61 -11.50 -14.89
C GLY A 55 8.26 -11.03 -14.34
N PHE A 56 8.16 -10.73 -13.05
CA PHE A 56 6.98 -10.02 -12.51
C PHE A 56 6.92 -8.61 -13.09
N SER A 57 5.74 -8.20 -13.57
CA SER A 57 5.55 -6.84 -14.07
C SER A 57 4.07 -6.45 -14.05
N PRO A 58 3.72 -5.27 -13.49
CA PRO A 58 4.59 -4.34 -12.74
C PRO A 58 5.05 -4.87 -11.38
N ILE A 59 6.26 -4.45 -10.97
CA ILE A 59 6.74 -4.52 -9.58
C ILE A 59 6.48 -3.17 -8.92
N LYS A 60 5.70 -3.18 -7.83
CA LYS A 60 5.35 -1.97 -7.07
C LYS A 60 6.03 -2.01 -5.71
N ILE A 61 6.69 -0.93 -5.34
CA ILE A 61 7.26 -0.75 -4.00
C ILE A 61 6.35 0.20 -3.23
N ASN A 62 5.94 -0.17 -2.02
CA ASN A 62 5.12 0.66 -1.15
C ASN A 62 5.98 1.17 0.00
N THR A 63 5.97 2.48 0.20
CA THR A 63 6.72 3.15 1.26
C THR A 63 5.78 4.09 1.99
N VAL A 64 5.51 3.82 3.27
CA VAL A 64 4.78 4.74 4.15
C VAL A 64 5.70 5.90 4.53
N MET A 65 5.25 7.12 4.30
CA MET A 65 6.02 8.33 4.59
C MET A 65 5.95 8.69 6.07
N LEU A 66 7.12 8.83 6.70
CA LEU A 66 7.26 9.10 8.14
C LEU A 66 8.29 10.22 8.38
N ARG A 67 7.82 11.38 8.82
CA ARG A 67 8.66 12.56 9.10
C ARG A 67 9.72 12.28 10.16
N GLY A 68 10.95 12.67 9.89
CA GLY A 68 12.09 12.48 10.78
C GLY A 68 12.49 11.01 10.96
N LEU A 69 12.04 10.12 10.07
CA LEU A 69 12.39 8.69 10.10
C LEU A 69 12.89 8.19 8.75
N ASN A 70 12.13 8.37 7.67
CA ASN A 70 12.52 7.96 6.32
C ASN A 70 12.36 9.07 5.26
N ASP A 71 12.05 10.29 5.66
CA ASP A 71 11.74 11.38 4.73
C ASP A 71 12.96 12.01 4.05
N ASP A 72 14.16 11.70 4.55
CA ASP A 72 15.43 11.94 3.88
C ASP A 72 15.72 10.92 2.77
N GLU A 73 14.95 9.82 2.67
CA GLU A 73 15.16 8.75 1.69
C GLU A 73 14.26 8.86 0.45
N PHE A 74 13.31 9.79 0.42
CA PHE A 74 12.35 9.93 -0.69
C PHE A 74 13.04 10.10 -2.04
N ALA A 75 14.11 10.90 -2.09
CA ALA A 75 14.92 11.10 -3.29
C ALA A 75 15.57 9.80 -3.76
N ALA A 76 16.13 9.02 -2.82
CA ALA A 76 16.78 7.75 -3.13
C ALA A 76 15.78 6.70 -3.66
N PHE A 77 14.60 6.62 -3.04
CA PHE A 77 13.49 5.80 -3.53
C PHE A 77 13.03 6.23 -4.92
N ALA A 78 12.80 7.53 -5.15
CA ALA A 78 12.38 8.06 -6.43
C ALA A 78 13.42 7.79 -7.53
N ALA A 79 14.72 7.87 -7.20
CA ALA A 79 15.81 7.59 -8.14
C ALA A 79 15.80 6.14 -8.67
N LEU A 80 15.29 5.16 -7.91
CA LEU A 80 15.17 3.77 -8.38
C LEU A 80 14.30 3.65 -9.64
N THR A 81 13.30 4.52 -9.78
CA THR A 81 12.37 4.53 -10.93
C THR A 81 13.05 4.95 -12.23
N ARG A 82 14.20 5.63 -12.15
CA ARG A 82 14.95 6.13 -13.32
C ARG A 82 15.75 5.04 -14.03
N THR A 83 16.12 3.98 -13.31
CA THR A 83 16.99 2.92 -13.84
C THR A 83 16.29 1.57 -13.92
N ARG A 84 15.17 1.39 -13.21
CA ARG A 84 14.41 0.14 -13.20
C ARG A 84 12.93 0.37 -13.51
N PRO A 85 12.25 -0.59 -14.15
CA PRO A 85 10.80 -0.55 -14.41
C PRO A 85 9.99 -0.82 -13.13
N TRP A 86 10.38 -0.17 -12.03
CA TRP A 86 9.77 -0.29 -10.71
C TRP A 86 8.89 0.92 -10.45
N HIS A 87 7.77 0.68 -9.78
CA HIS A 87 6.80 1.73 -9.49
C HIS A 87 6.77 1.97 -7.98
N VAL A 88 7.49 2.99 -7.53
CA VAL A 88 7.59 3.34 -6.12
C VAL A 88 6.40 4.19 -5.73
N ARG A 89 5.64 3.77 -4.72
CA ARG A 89 4.43 4.42 -4.24
C ARG A 89 4.62 4.87 -2.80
N PHE A 90 4.59 6.18 -2.63
CA PHE A 90 4.60 6.84 -1.36
C PHE A 90 3.18 6.91 -0.81
N ILE A 91 3.01 6.43 0.42
CA ILE A 91 1.71 6.32 1.08
C ILE A 91 1.72 7.27 2.27
N GLU A 92 0.75 8.16 2.36
CA GLU A 92 0.62 9.00 3.55
C GLU A 92 0.35 8.12 4.78
N LEU A 93 1.02 8.44 5.87
CA LEU A 93 0.72 7.85 7.16
C LEU A 93 -0.76 8.09 7.48
N MET A 94 -1.46 7.02 7.83
CA MET A 94 -2.84 7.07 8.35
C MET A 94 -2.76 6.84 9.86
N PRO A 95 -2.73 7.89 10.69
CA PRO A 95 -2.74 7.75 12.14
C PRO A 95 -4.16 7.34 12.57
N ALA A 96 -4.30 6.11 13.02
CA ALA A 96 -5.56 5.44 13.32
C ALA A 96 -5.33 4.27 14.29
N GLY A 97 -6.13 4.16 15.35
CA GLY A 97 -5.96 3.12 16.37
C GLY A 97 -4.56 3.15 17.00
N GLU A 98 -3.83 2.04 16.92
CA GLU A 98 -2.55 1.85 17.65
C GLU A 98 -1.43 2.81 17.22
N ASN A 99 -1.45 3.33 15.99
CA ASN A 99 -0.42 4.24 15.48
C ASN A 99 -0.82 5.73 15.58
N LEU A 100 -1.89 6.08 16.31
CA LEU A 100 -2.32 7.48 16.51
C LEU A 100 -1.21 8.37 17.09
N HIS A 101 -0.34 7.80 17.92
CA HIS A 101 0.83 8.47 18.50
C HIS A 101 1.86 8.95 17.47
N LEU A 102 1.75 8.52 16.20
CA LEU A 102 2.61 8.95 15.09
C LEU A 102 1.99 10.10 14.27
N ALA A 103 0.88 10.71 14.70
CA ALA A 103 0.22 11.76 13.92
C ALA A 103 1.13 12.95 13.57
N ASP A 104 2.09 13.27 14.44
CA ASP A 104 3.14 14.29 14.23
C ASP A 104 4.15 13.91 13.14
N ARG A 105 4.18 12.64 12.73
CA ARG A 105 5.03 12.10 11.67
C ARG A 105 4.42 12.22 10.27
N PHE A 106 3.23 12.80 10.14
CA PHE A 106 2.55 12.97 8.87
C PHE A 106 3.33 13.87 7.88
N ILE A 107 3.37 13.44 6.62
CA ILE A 107 3.85 14.19 5.45
C ILE A 107 2.78 14.06 4.37
N SER A 108 2.38 15.18 3.77
CA SER A 108 1.44 15.16 2.65
C SER A 108 2.12 14.69 1.37
N ALA A 109 1.34 14.10 0.47
CA ALA A 109 1.86 13.76 -0.86
C ALA A 109 2.39 14.98 -1.62
N ASP A 110 1.81 16.17 -1.44
CA ASP A 110 2.26 17.40 -2.12
C ASP A 110 3.66 17.79 -1.63
N GLU A 111 3.89 17.82 -0.32
CA GLU A 111 5.22 18.10 0.25
C GLU A 111 6.27 17.08 -0.24
N MET A 112 5.90 15.80 -0.28
CA MET A 112 6.80 14.77 -0.77
C MET A 112 7.10 14.91 -2.28
N LEU A 113 6.09 15.22 -3.10
CA LEU A 113 6.25 15.44 -4.54
C LEU A 113 7.13 16.66 -4.84
N GLU A 114 6.97 17.76 -4.10
CA GLU A 114 7.83 18.94 -4.19
C GLU A 114 9.31 18.57 -3.98
N ARG A 115 9.62 17.84 -2.89
CA ARG A 115 10.99 17.40 -2.58
C ARG A 115 11.61 16.54 -3.69
N VAL A 116 10.85 15.63 -4.29
CA VAL A 116 11.40 14.74 -5.32
C VAL A 116 11.37 15.34 -6.72
N ALA A 117 10.55 16.36 -6.97
CA ALA A 117 10.53 17.09 -8.23
C ALA A 117 11.82 17.91 -8.46
N GLU A 118 12.48 18.36 -7.38
CA GLU A 118 13.79 19.04 -7.42
C GLU A 118 14.88 18.21 -8.13
N LEU A 119 14.71 16.89 -8.22
CA LEU A 119 15.67 15.97 -8.86
C LEU A 119 15.59 15.97 -10.41
N GLY A 120 14.61 16.66 -11.00
CA GLY A 120 14.55 16.81 -12.46
C GLY A 120 13.15 16.79 -13.08
N GLY A 121 12.15 17.33 -12.37
CA GLY A 121 10.78 17.48 -12.85
C GLY A 121 9.98 16.17 -12.89
N LEU A 122 8.70 16.23 -12.52
CA LEU A 122 7.80 15.08 -12.51
C LEU A 122 6.57 15.40 -13.34
N GLU A 123 6.32 14.60 -14.37
CA GLU A 123 5.16 14.75 -15.23
C GLU A 123 4.08 13.73 -14.86
N PRO A 124 2.80 14.13 -14.76
CA PRO A 124 1.70 13.19 -14.52
C PRO A 124 1.59 12.14 -15.63
N VAL A 125 1.40 10.88 -15.25
CA VAL A 125 1.19 9.75 -16.19
C VAL A 125 0.07 8.84 -15.69
N SER A 126 -0.47 8.00 -16.58
CA SER A 126 -1.47 6.99 -16.20
C SER A 126 -0.90 5.92 -15.26
N GLY A 127 0.41 5.66 -15.34
CA GLY A 127 1.11 4.66 -14.55
C GLY A 127 0.82 3.23 -14.98
N PRO A 128 1.28 2.24 -14.19
CA PRO A 128 1.13 0.83 -14.53
C PRO A 128 -0.30 0.33 -14.39
N ILE A 129 -0.68 -0.65 -15.21
CA ILE A 129 -2.01 -1.28 -15.18
C ILE A 129 -2.39 -1.74 -13.75
N GLY A 130 -3.57 -1.31 -13.29
CA GLY A 130 -4.17 -1.75 -12.03
C GLY A 130 -5.30 -0.83 -11.53
N ASN A 131 -6.03 -1.29 -10.52
CA ASN A 131 -7.15 -0.56 -9.89
C ASN A 131 -6.73 0.06 -8.53
N GLY A 132 -5.53 0.65 -8.51
CA GLY A 132 -4.94 1.31 -7.34
C GLY A 132 -5.45 2.74 -7.16
N PRO A 133 -5.37 3.34 -5.97
CA PRO A 133 -5.79 4.73 -5.78
C PRO A 133 -4.69 5.72 -6.14
N ALA A 134 -3.53 5.20 -6.55
CA ALA A 134 -2.31 5.96 -6.71
C ALA A 134 -2.41 6.89 -7.91
N ARG A 135 -1.96 8.12 -7.74
CA ARG A 135 -1.63 9.02 -8.84
C ARG A 135 -0.18 8.81 -9.19
N TYR A 136 0.15 8.75 -10.48
CA TYR A 136 1.49 8.42 -10.96
C TYR A 136 2.11 9.61 -11.69
N PHE A 137 3.42 9.69 -11.55
CA PHE A 137 4.30 10.67 -12.15
C PHE A 137 5.55 9.96 -12.68
N GLN A 138 6.22 10.58 -13.64
CA GLN A 138 7.40 10.03 -14.29
C GLN A 138 8.46 11.10 -14.50
N TYR A 139 9.73 10.71 -14.37
CA TYR A 139 10.87 11.56 -14.72
C TYR A 139 11.22 11.36 -16.19
N GLY A 140 10.88 12.31 -17.07
CA GLY A 140 11.17 12.18 -18.51
C GLY A 140 10.76 10.80 -19.05
N ASP A 141 11.68 10.10 -19.71
CA ASP A 141 11.47 8.75 -20.25
C ASP A 141 11.87 7.61 -19.28
N ALA A 142 11.86 7.86 -17.96
CA ALA A 142 12.22 6.86 -16.96
C ALA A 142 11.38 5.56 -17.10
N PRO A 143 11.98 4.36 -16.95
CA PRO A 143 11.25 3.10 -17.11
C PRO A 143 10.20 2.85 -16.00
N GLY A 144 10.39 3.44 -14.82
CA GLY A 144 9.50 3.33 -13.67
C GLY A 144 8.65 4.59 -13.45
N THR A 145 7.87 4.58 -12.36
CA THR A 145 7.02 5.73 -11.98
C THR A 145 7.09 6.00 -10.49
N VAL A 146 7.01 7.28 -10.11
CA VAL A 146 6.74 7.72 -8.75
C VAL A 146 5.22 7.82 -8.58
N GLY A 147 4.68 7.16 -7.56
CA GLY A 147 3.26 7.19 -7.23
C GLY A 147 3.00 7.76 -5.86
N VAL A 148 1.85 8.39 -5.66
CA VAL A 148 1.37 8.84 -4.34
C VAL A 148 0.00 8.26 -4.04
N ILE A 149 -0.20 7.81 -2.80
CA ILE A 149 -1.48 7.33 -2.28
C ILE A 149 -1.89 8.24 -1.13
N THR A 150 -3.01 8.92 -1.31
CA THR A 150 -3.47 10.06 -0.50
C THR A 150 -4.78 9.75 0.24
N PRO A 151 -4.76 8.86 1.23
CA PRO A 151 -5.94 8.52 2.02
C PRO A 151 -6.47 9.70 2.83
N LEU A 152 -5.65 10.73 3.09
CA LEU A 152 -6.02 11.88 3.92
C LEU A 152 -6.08 13.17 3.12
N SER A 153 -4.96 13.60 2.52
CA SER A 153 -4.87 14.94 1.88
C SER A 153 -5.79 15.08 0.67
N HIS A 154 -5.84 14.05 -0.18
CA HIS A 154 -6.60 14.03 -1.43
C HIS A 154 -7.45 12.77 -1.52
N ASN A 155 -8.31 12.55 -0.52
CA ASN A 155 -9.22 11.40 -0.39
C ASN A 155 -9.79 10.93 -1.75
N TYR A 156 -9.91 9.62 -1.94
CA TYR A 156 -10.33 8.97 -3.18
C TYR A 156 -11.53 8.01 -2.99
N CYS A 157 -12.31 8.21 -1.93
CA CYS A 157 -13.47 7.36 -1.61
C CYS A 157 -14.55 7.38 -2.70
N ASP A 158 -14.74 8.51 -3.37
CA ASP A 158 -15.67 8.71 -4.50
C ASP A 158 -15.45 7.71 -5.64
N ARG A 159 -14.19 7.30 -5.86
CA ARG A 159 -13.77 6.31 -6.86
C ARG A 159 -13.32 4.98 -6.26
N CYS A 160 -13.53 4.76 -4.96
CA CYS A 160 -13.05 3.56 -4.28
C CYS A 160 -13.90 2.34 -4.61
N ASN A 161 -13.33 1.42 -5.39
CA ASN A 161 -13.95 0.14 -5.76
C ASN A 161 -13.48 -1.05 -4.92
N ARG A 162 -12.86 -0.81 -3.75
CA ARG A 162 -12.34 -1.89 -2.90
C ARG A 162 -13.35 -2.38 -1.87
N VAL A 163 -13.25 -3.68 -1.60
CA VAL A 163 -13.75 -4.38 -0.42
C VAL A 163 -12.64 -5.31 0.07
N ARG A 164 -12.73 -5.78 1.30
CA ARG A 164 -11.74 -6.65 1.93
C ARG A 164 -12.42 -7.86 2.54
N LEU A 165 -11.83 -9.04 2.36
CA LEU A 165 -12.21 -10.25 3.07
C LEU A 165 -11.12 -10.49 4.13
N THR A 166 -11.50 -10.49 5.40
CA THR A 166 -10.58 -10.77 6.49
C THR A 166 -10.23 -12.26 6.55
N ALA A 167 -9.13 -12.60 7.25
CA ALA A 167 -8.68 -13.99 7.39
C ALA A 167 -9.69 -14.88 8.14
N ASP A 168 -10.50 -14.30 9.03
CA ASP A 168 -11.59 -14.98 9.72
C ASP A 168 -12.90 -15.03 8.92
N GLY A 169 -12.92 -14.46 7.70
CA GLY A 169 -13.99 -14.62 6.71
C GLY A 169 -15.08 -13.55 6.78
N GLN A 170 -14.75 -12.37 7.27
CA GLN A 170 -15.63 -11.21 7.34
C GLN A 170 -15.40 -10.29 6.14
N LEU A 171 -16.48 -9.87 5.48
CA LEU A 171 -16.45 -8.87 4.43
C LEU A 171 -16.49 -7.47 5.04
N ARG A 172 -15.55 -6.63 4.64
CA ARG A 172 -15.45 -5.22 5.01
C ARG A 172 -15.52 -4.35 3.76
N THR A 173 -16.39 -3.35 3.77
CA THR A 173 -16.56 -2.43 2.62
C THR A 173 -15.65 -1.21 2.68
N CYS A 174 -14.99 -0.98 3.83
CA CYS A 174 -14.01 0.06 4.04
C CYS A 174 -12.89 -0.47 4.95
N LEU A 175 -11.65 -0.01 4.70
CA LEU A 175 -10.50 -0.31 5.56
C LEU A 175 -10.66 0.23 6.99
N PHE A 176 -11.32 1.38 7.12
CA PHE A 176 -11.54 2.06 8.42
C PHE A 176 -12.92 1.84 9.01
N GLY A 177 -13.87 1.31 8.22
CA GLY A 177 -15.23 1.05 8.68
C GLY A 177 -15.28 -0.13 9.64
N SER A 178 -16.04 -0.01 10.72
CA SER A 178 -16.23 -1.08 11.71
C SER A 178 -17.25 -2.14 11.26
N HIS A 179 -18.09 -1.82 10.27
CA HIS A 179 -19.09 -2.74 9.75
C HIS A 179 -18.45 -3.94 9.04
N GLN A 180 -18.87 -5.14 9.43
CA GLN A 180 -18.40 -6.40 8.89
C GLN A 180 -19.58 -7.34 8.64
N VAL A 181 -19.48 -8.14 7.58
CA VAL A 181 -20.52 -9.12 7.21
C VAL A 181 -19.89 -10.51 7.14
N ASP A 182 -20.40 -11.44 7.94
CA ASP A 182 -19.92 -12.82 7.97
C ASP A 182 -20.28 -13.54 6.67
N LEU A 183 -19.26 -13.87 5.86
CA LEU A 183 -19.43 -14.69 4.67
C LEU A 183 -19.04 -16.15 4.90
N LYS A 184 -18.29 -16.44 5.95
CA LYS A 184 -17.74 -17.77 6.23
C LYS A 184 -18.79 -18.72 6.75
N THR A 185 -19.65 -18.29 7.68
CA THR A 185 -20.71 -19.16 8.21
C THR A 185 -21.67 -19.59 7.11
N PRO A 186 -22.26 -18.67 6.30
CA PRO A 186 -23.14 -19.07 5.20
C PRO A 186 -22.44 -19.97 4.18
N LEU A 187 -21.18 -19.69 3.82
CA LEU A 187 -20.44 -20.53 2.86
C LEU A 187 -20.22 -21.96 3.39
N ARG A 188 -19.94 -22.10 4.69
CA ARG A 188 -19.74 -23.42 5.35
C ARG A 188 -21.03 -24.20 5.54
N THR A 189 -22.18 -23.53 5.62
CA THR A 189 -23.49 -24.16 5.72
C THR A 189 -24.17 -24.31 4.35
N HIS A 190 -23.42 -24.15 3.25
CA HIS A 190 -23.91 -24.20 1.86
C HIS A 190 -25.02 -23.19 1.54
N GLY A 191 -25.07 -22.08 2.28
CA GLY A 191 -25.94 -20.94 2.02
C GLY A 191 -25.43 -20.02 0.91
N ASN A 192 -26.29 -19.12 0.45
CA ASN A 192 -25.94 -18.11 -0.55
C ASN A 192 -25.22 -16.92 0.11
N VAL A 193 -23.99 -16.62 -0.34
CA VAL A 193 -23.23 -15.43 0.11
C VAL A 193 -23.50 -14.19 -0.74
N LEU A 194 -24.09 -14.33 -1.93
CA LEU A 194 -24.30 -13.21 -2.86
C LEU A 194 -25.22 -12.13 -2.27
N ASP A 195 -26.28 -12.53 -1.58
CA ASP A 195 -27.21 -11.58 -0.94
C ASP A 195 -26.56 -10.85 0.24
N ALA A 196 -25.62 -11.49 0.94
CA ALA A 196 -24.85 -10.86 2.00
C ALA A 196 -23.84 -9.85 1.44
N VAL A 197 -23.16 -10.21 0.35
CA VAL A 197 -22.25 -9.30 -0.39
C VAL A 197 -23.02 -8.11 -0.95
N GLY A 198 -24.17 -8.35 -1.59
CA GLY A 198 -25.00 -7.30 -2.18
C GLY A 198 -25.46 -6.27 -1.16
N ARG A 199 -25.96 -6.72 0.01
CA ARG A 199 -26.32 -5.83 1.12
C ARG A 199 -25.12 -5.06 1.66
N ALA A 200 -23.99 -5.73 1.89
CA ALA A 200 -22.78 -5.07 2.35
C ALA A 200 -22.34 -3.93 1.43
N LEU A 201 -22.45 -4.14 0.10
CA LEU A 201 -22.13 -3.13 -0.91
C LEU A 201 -23.12 -1.96 -0.90
N GLN A 202 -24.41 -2.21 -0.67
CA GLN A 202 -25.42 -1.15 -0.53
C GLN A 202 -25.18 -0.30 0.73
N ASP A 203 -24.69 -0.92 1.80
CA ASP A 203 -24.38 -0.25 3.07
C ASP A 203 -23.00 0.46 3.06
N LYS A 204 -22.25 0.34 1.96
CA LYS A 204 -20.94 0.98 1.82
C LYS A 204 -21.10 2.48 1.89
N GLN A 205 -20.55 3.05 2.96
CA GLN A 205 -20.51 4.49 3.18
C GLN A 205 -19.81 5.19 2.01
N GLU A 206 -20.30 6.37 1.65
CA GLU A 206 -19.75 7.20 0.57
C GLU A 206 -18.26 7.49 0.77
N ARG A 207 -17.84 7.70 2.03
CA ARG A 207 -16.44 7.94 2.41
C ARG A 207 -16.15 7.53 3.84
N HIS A 208 -14.86 7.38 4.14
CA HIS A 208 -14.39 7.42 5.52
C HIS A 208 -14.31 8.86 6.02
N TRP A 209 -14.30 9.01 7.35
CA TRP A 209 -14.29 10.31 8.04
C TRP A 209 -13.04 10.50 8.90
N LEU A 210 -11.91 9.92 8.46
CA LEU A 210 -10.63 10.09 9.12
C LEU A 210 -10.28 11.57 9.29
N GLN A 211 -9.83 11.92 10.49
CA GLN A 211 -9.29 13.23 10.82
C GLN A 211 -7.88 13.04 11.37
N ILE A 212 -6.93 13.81 10.86
CA ILE A 212 -5.53 13.72 11.28
C ILE A 212 -5.44 14.11 12.76
N GLY A 213 -4.75 13.27 13.54
CA GLY A 213 -4.52 13.54 14.97
C GLY A 213 -5.68 13.18 15.89
N THR A 214 -6.74 12.55 15.39
CA THR A 214 -7.84 12.04 16.21
C THR A 214 -8.17 10.59 15.85
N ASP A 215 -8.90 9.90 16.73
CA ASP A 215 -9.45 8.57 16.46
C ASP A 215 -10.72 8.61 15.59
N THR A 216 -11.18 9.81 15.21
CA THR A 216 -12.43 10.01 14.47
C THR A 216 -12.37 9.32 13.12
N GLY A 217 -13.40 8.51 12.84
CA GLY A 217 -13.48 7.74 11.59
C GLY A 217 -12.49 6.57 11.49
N SER A 218 -11.67 6.32 12.52
CA SER A 218 -10.66 5.25 12.55
C SER A 218 -11.11 3.98 13.28
N GLY A 219 -12.28 4.00 13.92
CA GLY A 219 -12.74 2.98 14.88
C GLY A 219 -12.91 1.56 14.35
N GLY A 220 -12.76 1.32 13.05
CA GLY A 220 -12.74 -0.02 12.48
C GLY A 220 -11.35 -0.53 12.09
N LEU A 221 -10.29 0.28 12.11
CA LEU A 221 -8.98 -0.16 11.60
C LEU A 221 -8.49 -1.35 12.43
N ALA A 222 -8.39 -2.51 11.78
CA ALA A 222 -7.73 -3.68 12.32
C ALA A 222 -6.33 -3.77 11.69
N ALA A 223 -5.43 -4.57 12.28
CA ALA A 223 -4.09 -4.74 11.74
C ALA A 223 -4.17 -5.11 10.24
N LEU A 224 -3.36 -4.47 9.39
CA LEU A 224 -3.39 -4.72 7.94
C LEU A 224 -3.21 -6.20 7.59
N SER A 225 -2.44 -6.93 8.41
CA SER A 225 -2.28 -8.39 8.34
C SER A 225 -3.58 -9.19 8.50
N GLN A 226 -4.60 -8.64 9.17
CA GLN A 226 -5.90 -9.29 9.39
C GLN A 226 -6.91 -8.96 8.29
N VAL A 227 -6.77 -7.81 7.62
CA VAL A 227 -7.73 -7.26 6.65
C VAL A 227 -7.23 -7.31 5.21
N GLY A 228 -6.12 -8.00 4.95
CA GLY A 228 -5.55 -8.22 3.61
C GLY A 228 -4.88 -6.97 3.03
N GLY A 229 -3.91 -6.40 3.75
CA GLY A 229 -3.06 -5.28 3.30
C GLY A 229 -1.71 -5.73 2.76
#